data_AF-A0A6P7XEK2-F1
#
_entry.id   AF-A0A6P7XEK2-F1
#
_cell.length_a   1.000
_cell.length_b   1.000
_cell.length_c   1.000
_cell.angle_alpha   90.00
_cell.angle_beta   90.00
_cell.angle_gamma   90.00
#
_symmetry.space_group_name_H-M   'P 1'
#
loop_
_entity.id
_entity.type
_entity.pdbx_description
1 polymer ?
#
loop_
_entity_poly.entity_id
_entity_poly.type
_entity_poly.pdbx_seq_one_letter_code
_entity_poly.pdbx_strand_id
1 'polypeptide(L)'
;MSQSENKGLVIGILAGTAGLSLAFVLYNKVWKPRTTMCFPIKPAVRNLFHATLSEPTATNRQGPVLQGAQVQMLHKLGSLLESMEELKEEVKLLKEAIPKMKEQILNELQGKTDAHKISPLHRSTKRKRVEIKIPAEHPSSEEAESEGGYMTAHTDPEVESEDEKKQAHLPTDNVIPCSEAVSLILLQQADRLHDGSELSKQQGFRLMAESEEKYGSQVEFLWRLARAYGDMFDITVDMEEKKNYAINGKAIAEKAIRLDARSADSHQWFAILCGYISEVESVQNKIKNGYLFKEHLDKAIELRPQDPLLYYLLGRWCYAVSQLSWIERKVATTLFGNPPSATVQEALQNFLKAEEIHPGYSKYNYVYIAKCYKDLGQNIKAMRYCDAASSIVSVSKEDYAADKDLEGLLSSMEH
;
A
#
# COMPACT_ATOMS: atom_id res chain seq x y z
N MET A 1 6.08 34.39 -23.59
CA MET A 1 5.52 34.73 -22.26
C MET A 1 4.05 34.36 -22.31
N SER A 2 3.72 33.12 -21.95
CA SER A 2 2.35 32.61 -22.01
C SER A 2 1.98 32.02 -20.65
N GLN A 3 0.73 32.25 -20.33
CA GLN A 3 0.14 32.25 -19.01
C GLN A 3 -0.01 30.84 -18.45
N SER A 4 0.23 30.75 -17.15
CA SER A 4 -0.03 29.60 -16.30
C SER A 4 -1.54 29.39 -16.16
N GLU A 5 -2.08 28.39 -16.85
CA GLU A 5 -3.44 27.93 -16.63
C GLU A 5 -3.49 26.83 -15.56
N ASN A 6 -4.35 27.08 -14.57
CA ASN A 6 -5.07 26.12 -13.73
C ASN A 6 -4.30 24.98 -13.05
N LYS A 7 -3.73 25.30 -11.87
CA LYS A 7 -3.45 24.33 -10.79
C LYS A 7 -4.40 24.61 -9.62
N GLY A 8 -5.67 24.28 -9.81
CA GLY A 8 -6.70 24.36 -8.77
C GLY A 8 -6.74 23.08 -7.95
N LEU A 9 -6.37 23.19 -6.67
CA LEU A 9 -6.69 22.29 -5.56
C LEU A 9 -6.43 20.79 -5.79
N VAL A 10 -5.15 20.44 -5.82
CA VAL A 10 -4.71 19.06 -5.62
C VAL A 10 -4.33 18.90 -4.14
N ILE A 11 -5.26 18.37 -3.35
CA ILE A 11 -5.00 17.85 -2.00
C ILE A 11 -5.14 16.30 -2.02
N GLY A 12 -5.17 15.70 -3.22
CA GLY A 12 -5.41 14.27 -3.44
C GLY A 12 -4.28 13.48 -4.11
N ILE A 13 -3.17 14.11 -4.52
CA ILE A 13 -2.11 13.44 -5.29
C ILE A 13 -0.93 13.15 -4.37
N LEU A 14 -1.06 12.13 -3.54
CA LEU A 14 0.09 11.45 -2.96
C LEU A 14 0.07 9.94 -3.19
N ALA A 15 -1.10 9.38 -3.48
CA ALA A 15 -1.24 8.02 -4.00
C ALA A 15 -2.61 7.76 -4.63
N GLY A 16 -3.43 8.77 -4.95
CA GLY A 16 -4.76 8.54 -5.54
C GLY A 16 -4.70 7.96 -6.96
N THR A 17 -3.68 8.32 -7.73
CA THR A 17 -3.44 7.65 -9.01
C THR A 17 -2.73 6.33 -8.81
N ALA A 18 -1.77 6.24 -7.87
CA ALA A 18 -1.05 5.00 -7.51
C ALA A 18 -1.98 3.90 -6.99
N GLY A 19 -2.92 4.23 -6.11
CA GLY A 19 -3.82 3.29 -5.47
C GLY A 19 -4.90 2.73 -6.41
N LEU A 20 -5.52 3.59 -7.23
CA LEU A 20 -6.55 3.16 -8.20
C LEU A 20 -6.04 2.19 -9.27
N SER A 21 -4.72 1.97 -9.36
CA SER A 21 -4.15 0.89 -10.19
C SER A 21 -3.18 -0.03 -9.44
N LEU A 22 -2.94 0.17 -8.13
CA LEU A 22 -2.17 -0.78 -7.32
C LEU A 22 -3.06 -1.96 -6.91
N ALA A 23 -4.35 -1.67 -6.73
CA ALA A 23 -5.47 -2.60 -6.64
C ALA A 23 -5.36 -3.75 -7.64
N PHE A 24 -4.94 -3.44 -8.86
CA PHE A 24 -5.26 -4.30 -9.98
C PHE A 24 -4.12 -5.24 -10.41
N VAL A 25 -2.87 -4.92 -10.07
CA VAL A 25 -1.66 -5.57 -10.62
C VAL A 25 -1.54 -7.05 -10.28
N LEU A 26 -2.38 -7.56 -9.38
CA LEU A 26 -2.19 -8.87 -8.76
C LEU A 26 -2.91 -10.00 -9.52
N TYR A 27 -3.69 -9.68 -10.55
CA TYR A 27 -4.53 -10.68 -11.22
C TYR A 27 -3.88 -11.45 -12.38
N ASN A 28 -2.75 -11.02 -12.93
CA ASN A 28 -2.18 -11.67 -14.13
C ASN A 28 -0.71 -12.07 -13.96
N LYS A 29 -0.41 -12.85 -12.92
CA LYS A 29 0.88 -13.53 -12.78
C LYS A 29 0.70 -15.04 -12.88
N VAL A 30 0.47 -15.51 -14.11
CA VAL A 30 0.87 -16.80 -14.71
C VAL A 30 -0.15 -17.19 -15.79
N TRP A 31 0.13 -16.85 -17.05
CA TRP A 31 -0.29 -17.71 -18.16
C TRP A 31 0.84 -17.94 -19.15
N LYS A 32 0.89 -19.20 -19.59
CA LYS A 32 2.06 -19.96 -20.06
C LYS A 32 2.55 -19.62 -21.48
N PRO A 33 3.79 -20.03 -21.82
CA PRO A 33 4.32 -19.92 -23.17
C PRO A 33 3.72 -21.00 -24.08
N ARG A 34 3.38 -20.67 -25.33
CA ARG A 34 3.59 -21.54 -26.51
C ARG A 34 3.20 -20.90 -27.85
N THR A 35 4.23 -20.81 -28.69
CA THR A 35 4.30 -21.34 -30.06
C THR A 35 3.38 -20.75 -31.13
N THR A 36 4.01 -19.91 -31.96
CA THR A 36 3.64 -19.59 -33.35
C THR A 36 3.14 -20.79 -34.15
N MET A 37 1.89 -20.71 -34.61
CA MET A 37 1.42 -21.37 -35.83
C MET A 37 0.55 -20.34 -36.57
N CYS A 38 1.10 -19.83 -37.68
CA CYS A 38 0.43 -18.95 -38.63
C CYS A 38 -0.32 -19.84 -39.63
N PHE A 39 -1.58 -19.53 -39.98
CA PHE A 39 -2.11 -19.63 -41.35
C PHE A 39 -3.45 -18.87 -41.48
N PRO A 40 -3.86 -18.46 -42.69
CA PRO A 40 -4.60 -17.21 -42.93
C PRO A 40 -6.01 -17.48 -43.44
N ILE A 41 -6.94 -16.52 -43.29
CA ILE A 41 -8.07 -16.33 -44.23
C ILE A 41 -8.52 -14.86 -44.13
N LYS A 42 -8.65 -14.19 -45.29
CA LYS A 42 -9.23 -12.85 -45.47
C LYS A 42 -10.74 -12.94 -45.87
N PRO A 43 -11.44 -11.87 -46.32
CA PRO A 43 -12.47 -11.16 -45.54
C PRO A 43 -13.83 -11.06 -46.29
N ALA A 44 -14.69 -10.12 -45.84
CA ALA A 44 -15.94 -9.61 -46.44
C ALA A 44 -17.23 -10.26 -45.85
N VAL A 45 -18.39 -9.60 -45.73
CA VAL A 45 -19.04 -8.51 -46.47
C VAL A 45 -19.99 -7.72 -45.54
N ARG A 46 -20.25 -6.48 -45.97
CA ARG A 46 -21.11 -5.38 -45.52
C ARG A 46 -22.63 -5.59 -45.74
N ASN A 47 -23.45 -5.05 -44.81
CA ASN A 47 -24.88 -4.65 -44.88
C ASN A 47 -25.94 -5.77 -45.04
N LEU A 48 -27.17 -5.72 -44.49
CA LEU A 48 -28.23 -4.68 -44.54
C LEU A 48 -29.39 -5.06 -43.57
N PHE A 49 -30.42 -4.20 -43.47
CA PHE A 49 -31.76 -4.28 -42.83
C PHE A 49 -31.89 -3.42 -41.56
N HIS A 50 -32.32 -2.14 -41.57
CA HIS A 50 -33.57 -1.43 -41.98
C HIS A 50 -34.82 -1.66 -41.11
N ALA A 51 -35.50 -0.52 -40.84
CA ALA A 51 -36.87 -0.27 -40.36
C ALA A 51 -37.02 0.01 -38.84
N THR A 52 -37.69 1.06 -38.35
CA THR A 52 -38.59 2.06 -38.98
C THR A 52 -38.78 3.27 -38.05
N LEU A 53 -38.91 4.46 -38.66
CA LEU A 53 -39.26 5.76 -38.07
C LEU A 53 -40.75 5.88 -37.70
N SER A 54 -41.06 6.78 -36.76
CA SER A 54 -42.31 7.56 -36.77
C SER A 54 -42.09 8.91 -36.06
N GLU A 55 -42.09 10.00 -36.83
CA GLU A 55 -42.46 11.37 -36.40
C GLU A 55 -43.78 11.73 -37.12
N PRO A 56 -44.60 12.65 -36.57
CA PRO A 56 -44.63 14.04 -37.08
C PRO A 56 -44.93 15.07 -35.95
N THR A 57 -44.74 16.39 -35.99
CA THR A 57 -44.64 17.44 -37.02
C THR A 57 -44.09 18.74 -36.38
N ALA A 58 -43.22 19.45 -37.11
CA ALA A 58 -43.05 20.91 -37.22
C ALA A 58 -43.22 21.84 -35.98
N THR A 59 -42.13 22.47 -35.55
CA THR A 59 -41.88 23.93 -35.75
C THR A 59 -40.48 24.32 -35.27
N ASN A 60 -39.85 25.15 -36.10
CA ASN A 60 -38.55 25.81 -35.99
C ASN A 60 -38.12 26.24 -34.56
N ARG A 61 -36.96 25.75 -34.06
CA ARG A 61 -35.94 26.50 -33.30
C ARG A 61 -34.70 25.63 -33.01
N GLN A 62 -33.53 26.26 -33.08
CA GLN A 62 -32.21 25.68 -32.85
C GLN A 62 -32.01 25.16 -31.41
N GLY A 63 -31.59 23.89 -31.29
CA GLY A 63 -30.65 23.30 -30.30
C GLY A 63 -30.96 23.28 -28.80
N PRO A 64 -30.97 22.09 -28.16
CA PRO A 64 -30.79 21.96 -26.72
C PRO A 64 -29.82 20.82 -26.33
N VAL A 65 -28.55 20.91 -26.70
CA VAL A 65 -27.49 20.01 -26.17
C VAL A 65 -26.35 20.81 -25.48
N LEU A 66 -26.24 22.11 -25.75
CA LEU A 66 -25.19 22.97 -25.15
C LEU A 66 -25.52 23.47 -23.73
N GLN A 67 -26.79 23.41 -23.31
CA GLN A 67 -27.25 24.08 -22.08
C GLN A 67 -26.91 23.28 -20.82
N GLY A 68 -26.88 21.95 -20.88
CA GLY A 68 -26.57 21.10 -19.72
C GLY A 68 -25.13 21.24 -19.23
N ALA A 69 -24.16 21.34 -20.14
CA ALA A 69 -22.75 21.55 -19.81
C ALA A 69 -22.50 22.94 -19.19
N GLN A 70 -23.19 23.97 -19.69
CA GLN A 70 -23.10 25.33 -19.15
C GLN A 70 -23.69 25.42 -17.73
N VAL A 71 -24.82 24.74 -17.47
CA VAL A 71 -25.45 24.70 -16.15
C VAL A 71 -24.56 23.98 -15.13
N GLN A 72 -23.93 22.86 -15.53
CA GLN A 72 -22.96 22.16 -14.66
C GLN A 72 -21.72 23.01 -14.37
N MET A 73 -21.25 23.79 -15.33
CA MET A 73 -20.11 24.71 -15.15
C MET A 73 -20.46 25.84 -14.17
N LEU A 74 -21.66 26.41 -14.28
CA LEU A 74 -22.18 27.42 -13.35
C LEU A 74 -22.33 26.89 -11.92
N HIS A 75 -22.82 25.66 -11.77
CA HIS A 75 -22.92 25.02 -10.45
C HIS A 75 -21.54 24.79 -9.82
N LYS A 76 -20.56 24.31 -10.61
CA LYS A 76 -19.17 24.13 -10.15
C LYS A 76 -18.54 25.47 -9.76
N LEU A 77 -18.78 26.54 -10.52
CA LEU A 77 -18.31 27.88 -10.17
C LEU A 77 -18.92 28.36 -8.85
N GLY A 78 -20.21 28.11 -8.64
CA GLY A 78 -20.91 28.44 -7.38
C GLY A 78 -20.28 27.75 -6.18
N SER A 79 -20.07 26.43 -6.25
CA SER A 79 -19.42 25.68 -5.17
C SER A 79 -17.97 26.11 -4.89
N LEU A 80 -17.25 26.55 -5.94
CA LEU A 80 -15.88 27.03 -5.80
C LEU A 80 -15.83 28.42 -5.15
N LEU A 81 -16.85 29.26 -5.40
CA LEU A 81 -16.98 30.56 -4.78
C LEU A 81 -17.34 30.45 -3.29
N GLU A 82 -18.19 29.49 -2.94
CA GLU A 82 -18.57 29.19 -1.56
C GLU A 82 -17.36 28.69 -0.74
N SER A 83 -16.61 27.72 -1.27
CA SER A 83 -15.37 27.24 -0.62
C SER A 83 -14.28 28.31 -0.52
N MET A 84 -14.20 29.25 -1.46
CA MET A 84 -13.25 30.36 -1.38
C MET A 84 -13.63 31.37 -0.30
N GLU A 85 -14.92 31.60 -0.07
CA GLU A 85 -15.39 32.47 1.02
C GLU A 85 -15.21 31.80 2.40
N GLU A 86 -15.45 30.49 2.50
CA GLU A 86 -15.17 29.72 3.71
C GLU A 86 -13.68 29.78 4.08
N LEU A 87 -12.78 29.52 3.11
CA LEU A 87 -11.33 29.61 3.32
C LEU A 87 -10.90 31.02 3.74
N LYS A 88 -11.53 32.06 3.19
CA LYS A 88 -11.23 33.46 3.54
C LYS A 88 -11.61 33.77 4.99
N GLU A 89 -12.74 33.26 5.47
CA GLU A 89 -13.11 33.40 6.89
C GLU A 89 -12.18 32.58 7.80
N GLU A 90 -11.78 31.37 7.41
CA GLU A 90 -10.78 30.59 8.17
C GLU A 90 -9.43 31.31 8.29
N VAL A 91 -8.92 31.88 7.18
CA VAL A 91 -7.67 32.66 7.17
C VAL A 91 -7.78 33.90 8.07
N LYS A 92 -8.95 34.54 8.10
CA LYS A 92 -9.22 35.69 8.97
C LYS A 92 -9.23 35.28 10.44
N LEU A 93 -9.89 34.17 10.79
CA LEU A 93 -9.86 33.60 12.14
C LEU A 93 -8.43 33.26 12.57
N LEU A 94 -7.64 32.65 11.67
CA LEU A 94 -6.24 32.32 11.95
C LEU A 94 -5.40 33.58 12.19
N LYS A 95 -5.62 34.62 11.38
CA LYS A 95 -4.94 35.92 11.52
C LYS A 95 -5.28 36.62 12.84
N GLU A 96 -6.47 36.38 13.40
CA GLU A 96 -6.87 36.88 14.72
C GLU A 96 -6.35 36.00 15.87
N ALA A 97 -6.22 34.69 15.65
CA ALA A 97 -5.76 33.75 16.67
C ALA A 97 -4.24 33.83 16.91
N ILE A 98 -3.44 34.05 15.87
CA ILE A 98 -1.96 34.12 15.98
C ILE A 98 -1.49 35.22 16.95
N PRO A 99 -2.02 36.47 16.91
CA PRO A 99 -1.67 37.50 17.88
C PRO A 99 -2.06 37.14 19.32
N LYS A 100 -3.25 36.54 19.52
CA LYS A 100 -3.74 36.12 20.86
C LYS A 100 -2.84 35.04 21.45
N MET A 101 -2.41 34.08 20.63
CA MET A 101 -1.48 33.03 21.06
C MET A 101 -0.10 33.61 21.38
N LYS A 102 0.39 34.57 20.59
CA LYS A 102 1.63 35.30 20.88
C LYS A 102 1.55 36.05 22.21
N GLU A 103 0.41 36.67 22.51
CA GLU A 103 0.17 37.38 23.76
C GLU A 103 0.07 36.42 24.96
N GLN A 104 -0.57 35.25 24.80
CA GLN A 104 -0.58 34.20 25.83
C GLN A 104 0.82 33.68 26.15
N ILE A 105 1.65 33.43 25.12
CA ILE A 105 3.05 33.01 25.30
C ILE A 105 3.86 34.10 26.00
N LEU A 106 3.66 35.37 25.64
CA LEU A 106 4.32 36.49 26.31
C LEU A 106 3.89 36.64 27.78
N ASN A 107 2.59 36.51 28.08
CA ASN A 107 2.07 36.57 29.44
C ASN A 107 2.56 35.40 30.30
N GLU A 108 2.70 34.19 29.76
CA GLU A 108 3.28 33.05 30.48
C GLU A 108 4.78 33.23 30.74
N LEU A 109 5.52 33.84 29.82
CA LEU A 109 6.94 34.18 30.01
C LEU A 109 7.13 35.31 31.03
N GLN A 110 6.20 36.26 31.07
CA GLN A 110 6.22 37.39 32.01
C GLN A 110 5.77 36.97 33.43
N GLY A 111 4.74 36.13 33.54
CA GLY A 111 4.32 35.53 34.82
C GLY A 111 5.40 34.65 35.47
N LYS A 112 6.30 34.05 34.67
CA LYS A 112 7.48 33.33 35.18
C LYS A 112 8.62 34.24 35.64
N THR A 113 8.69 35.50 35.18
CA THR A 113 9.70 36.47 35.61
C THR A 113 9.26 37.27 36.83
N ASP A 114 7.96 37.51 37.01
CA ASP A 114 7.40 38.17 38.19
C ASP A 114 7.34 37.27 39.44
N ALA A 115 7.37 35.94 39.27
CA ALA A 115 7.49 34.98 40.37
C ALA A 115 8.92 34.86 40.95
N HIS A 116 9.93 35.52 40.37
CA HIS A 116 11.34 35.45 40.80
C HIS A 116 11.91 36.75 41.41
N LYS A 117 11.06 37.75 41.69
CA LYS A 117 11.46 38.99 42.37
C LYS A 117 10.50 39.36 43.50
N ILE A 118 10.48 38.58 44.59
CA ILE A 118 10.32 39.06 45.98
C ILE A 118 10.84 37.94 46.90
N SER A 119 11.92 38.22 47.61
CA SER A 119 12.35 37.64 48.89
C SER A 119 12.70 38.85 49.79
N PRO A 120 12.73 38.83 51.16
CA PRO A 120 12.98 37.68 52.04
C PRO A 120 12.42 37.76 53.52
N LEU A 121 12.88 36.81 54.38
CA LEU A 121 12.95 36.78 55.88
C LEU A 121 11.64 36.50 56.67
N HIS A 122 11.55 35.71 57.76
CA HIS A 122 12.41 34.95 58.70
C HIS A 122 11.40 34.07 59.53
N ARG A 123 11.59 32.80 59.97
CA ARG A 123 12.38 32.37 61.15
C ARG A 123 11.98 30.92 61.59
N SER A 124 12.99 30.08 61.87
CA SER A 124 13.05 28.90 62.79
C SER A 124 12.30 27.60 62.40
N THR A 125 12.75 26.35 62.62
CA THR A 125 13.92 25.75 63.31
C THR A 125 14.02 24.24 62.95
N LYS A 126 15.25 23.67 62.95
CA LYS A 126 15.68 22.27 63.34
C LYS A 126 15.18 21.10 62.46
N ARG A 127 15.95 20.06 62.08
CA ARG A 127 17.26 19.44 62.43
C ARG A 127 17.68 18.57 61.21
N LYS A 128 18.84 18.82 60.58
CA LYS A 128 20.16 18.17 60.72
C LYS A 128 20.30 16.76 60.10
N ARG A 129 20.81 16.74 58.86
CA ARG A 129 21.53 15.64 58.19
C ARG A 129 23.02 15.77 58.54
N VAL A 130 23.74 14.66 58.70
CA VAL A 130 25.20 14.63 58.57
C VAL A 130 25.60 13.38 57.79
N GLU A 131 26.68 13.55 57.06
CA GLU A 131 27.25 12.82 55.95
C GLU A 131 28.61 12.18 56.37
N ILE A 132 29.02 11.14 55.63
CA ILE A 132 30.39 10.89 55.08
C ILE A 132 31.44 10.00 55.83
N LYS A 133 31.76 8.89 55.13
CA LYS A 133 33.05 8.20 54.73
C LYS A 133 33.95 7.34 55.67
N ILE A 134 34.14 6.06 55.23
CA ILE A 134 35.38 5.22 54.91
C ILE A 134 36.34 4.86 56.09
N PRO A 135 37.24 3.80 56.12
CA PRO A 135 37.59 2.61 55.25
C PRO A 135 37.80 1.20 55.93
N ALA A 136 37.88 0.15 55.07
CA ALA A 136 38.82 -1.00 54.94
C ALA A 136 39.05 -2.16 55.95
N GLU A 137 39.38 -3.32 55.33
CA GLU A 137 40.13 -4.54 55.73
C GLU A 137 39.42 -5.86 56.16
N HIS A 138 40.04 -6.96 55.69
CA HIS A 138 39.65 -8.39 55.56
C HIS A 138 39.78 -9.22 56.88
N PRO A 139 39.94 -10.57 56.88
CA PRO A 139 39.10 -11.73 56.48
C PRO A 139 38.87 -12.76 57.65
N SER A 140 37.94 -13.73 57.58
CA SER A 140 37.96 -14.98 58.43
C SER A 140 36.85 -15.99 58.01
N SER A 141 37.19 -17.25 57.64
CA SER A 141 37.03 -18.55 58.36
C SER A 141 35.57 -19.00 58.59
N GLU A 142 35.09 -20.25 58.54
CA GLU A 142 35.57 -21.64 58.40
C GLU A 142 34.26 -22.50 58.35
N GLU A 143 34.13 -23.49 57.45
CA GLU A 143 34.02 -24.95 57.74
C GLU A 143 32.65 -25.53 58.20
N ALA A 144 32.50 -26.83 57.88
CA ALA A 144 31.58 -27.85 58.44
C ALA A 144 30.22 -28.15 57.77
N GLU A 145 30.28 -29.08 56.80
CA GLU A 145 29.69 -30.45 56.83
C GLU A 145 28.29 -30.69 57.44
N SER A 146 27.41 -31.33 56.67
CA SER A 146 26.56 -32.42 57.19
C SER A 146 26.08 -33.35 56.07
N GLU A 147 26.53 -34.60 56.17
CA GLU A 147 25.92 -35.86 55.71
C GLU A 147 24.42 -35.89 56.05
N GLY A 148 23.50 -36.64 55.43
CA GLY A 148 23.54 -37.90 54.68
C GLY A 148 22.12 -38.50 54.84
N GLY A 149 21.69 -39.42 53.97
CA GLY A 149 20.41 -40.12 54.18
C GLY A 149 19.69 -40.57 52.92
N TYR A 150 20.16 -41.69 52.37
CA TYR A 150 19.53 -42.54 51.37
C TYR A 150 18.37 -43.33 51.97
N MET A 151 17.32 -43.57 51.19
CA MET A 151 16.42 -44.70 51.40
C MET A 151 16.16 -45.42 50.07
N THR A 152 16.62 -46.67 50.05
CA THR A 152 16.34 -47.75 49.09
C THR A 152 15.19 -48.63 49.58
N ALA A 153 14.37 -49.12 48.65
CA ALA A 153 13.81 -50.50 48.58
C ALA A 153 12.98 -50.59 47.29
N HIS A 154 13.42 -51.22 46.21
CA HIS A 154 13.44 -52.67 45.91
C HIS A 154 12.10 -53.39 46.11
N THR A 155 11.40 -53.64 44.99
CA THR A 155 10.79 -54.96 44.72
C THR A 155 10.65 -55.20 43.22
N ASP A 156 11.34 -56.23 42.74
CA ASP A 156 11.14 -57.05 41.53
C ASP A 156 11.66 -58.46 41.95
N PRO A 157 11.42 -59.61 41.28
CA PRO A 157 11.04 -59.79 39.87
C PRO A 157 10.09 -61.00 39.56
N GLU A 158 9.88 -61.24 38.25
CA GLU A 158 9.77 -62.53 37.50
C GLU A 158 8.58 -62.52 36.50
N VAL A 159 8.60 -63.02 35.26
CA VAL A 159 9.57 -63.72 34.36
C VAL A 159 8.87 -63.83 32.96
N GLU A 160 9.67 -63.83 31.88
CA GLU A 160 9.45 -64.36 30.51
C GLU A 160 8.33 -63.82 29.56
N SER A 161 8.73 -63.33 28.38
CA SER A 161 8.89 -64.17 27.16
C SER A 161 9.25 -63.33 25.92
N GLU A 162 10.07 -63.92 25.07
CA GLU A 162 10.59 -63.36 23.83
C GLU A 162 9.53 -63.26 22.72
N ASP A 163 9.75 -62.37 21.75
CA ASP A 163 9.62 -62.73 20.33
C ASP A 163 10.32 -61.70 19.43
N GLU A 164 11.36 -62.18 18.75
CA GLU A 164 12.03 -61.52 17.65
C GLU A 164 11.11 -61.40 16.42
N LYS A 165 11.04 -60.22 15.79
CA LYS A 165 10.83 -60.10 14.34
C LYS A 165 11.70 -58.99 13.75
N LYS A 166 12.82 -59.40 13.15
CA LYS A 166 13.53 -58.63 12.13
C LYS A 166 12.77 -58.75 10.81
N GLN A 167 12.31 -57.63 10.23
CA GLN A 167 12.22 -57.55 8.77
C GLN A 167 12.28 -56.11 8.22
N ALA A 168 13.33 -55.90 7.42
CA ALA A 168 13.48 -54.96 6.30
C ALA A 168 13.32 -53.45 6.55
N HIS A 169 14.48 -52.77 6.61
CA HIS A 169 14.62 -51.37 6.20
C HIS A 169 14.16 -51.20 4.73
N LEU A 170 13.10 -50.43 4.54
CA LEU A 170 12.73 -49.78 3.28
C LEU A 170 12.91 -48.26 3.50
N PRO A 171 13.36 -47.47 2.51
CA PRO A 171 13.65 -46.06 2.74
C PRO A 171 12.37 -45.35 3.16
N THR A 172 12.43 -44.64 4.29
CA THR A 172 11.34 -43.82 4.77
C THR A 172 11.16 -42.68 3.77
N ASP A 173 10.26 -42.87 2.81
CA ASP A 173 9.69 -41.77 2.05
C ASP A 173 9.21 -40.71 3.03
N ASN A 174 9.52 -39.46 2.74
CA ASN A 174 9.12 -38.29 3.52
C ASN A 174 7.59 -38.25 3.67
N VAL A 175 7.09 -38.84 4.76
CA VAL A 175 5.69 -38.69 5.19
C VAL A 175 5.56 -37.27 5.73
N ILE A 176 5.18 -36.34 4.86
CA ILE A 176 4.74 -35.00 5.27
C ILE A 176 3.62 -35.21 6.31
N PRO A 177 3.73 -34.65 7.54
CA PRO A 177 2.67 -34.75 8.53
C PRO A 177 1.34 -34.33 7.92
N CYS A 178 0.27 -35.11 8.13
CA CYS A 178 -1.05 -34.89 7.54
C CYS A 178 -1.56 -33.44 7.70
N SER A 179 -1.16 -32.76 8.78
CA SER A 179 -1.45 -31.33 9.03
C SER A 179 -0.79 -30.36 8.05
N GLU A 180 0.48 -30.59 7.68
CA GLU A 180 1.22 -29.73 6.74
C GLU A 180 0.71 -29.93 5.31
N ALA A 181 0.39 -31.17 4.93
CA ALA A 181 -0.20 -31.46 3.63
C ALA A 181 -1.56 -30.77 3.45
N VAL A 182 -2.42 -30.76 4.49
CA VAL A 182 -3.71 -30.07 4.46
C VAL A 182 -3.53 -28.54 4.38
N SER A 183 -2.57 -27.97 5.11
CA SER A 183 -2.24 -26.54 4.99
C SER A 183 -1.81 -26.20 3.55
N LEU A 184 -0.90 -26.99 2.97
CA LEU A 184 -0.43 -26.76 1.60
C LEU A 184 -1.57 -26.78 0.57
N ILE A 185 -2.51 -27.73 0.68
CA ILE A 185 -3.67 -27.82 -0.21
C ILE A 185 -4.57 -26.58 -0.09
N LEU A 186 -4.80 -26.11 1.15
CA LEU A 186 -5.56 -24.88 1.42
C LEU A 186 -4.89 -23.67 0.76
N LEU A 187 -3.58 -23.50 0.95
CA LEU A 187 -2.84 -22.38 0.39
C LEU A 187 -2.85 -22.40 -1.15
N GLN A 188 -2.66 -23.58 -1.75
CA GLN A 188 -2.77 -23.75 -3.21
C GLN A 188 -4.18 -23.44 -3.73
N GLN A 189 -5.22 -23.79 -2.97
CA GLN A 189 -6.59 -23.43 -3.33
C GLN A 189 -6.81 -21.92 -3.24
N ALA A 190 -6.29 -21.26 -2.21
CA ALA A 190 -6.35 -19.81 -2.08
C ALA A 190 -5.58 -19.10 -3.23
N ASP A 191 -4.44 -19.62 -3.64
CA ASP A 191 -3.68 -19.13 -4.81
C ASP A 191 -4.53 -19.24 -6.09
N ARG A 192 -5.18 -20.38 -6.34
CA ARG A 192 -6.06 -20.53 -7.52
C ARG A 192 -7.28 -19.62 -7.50
N LEU A 193 -7.85 -19.38 -6.31
CA LEU A 193 -9.04 -18.55 -6.15
C LEU A 193 -8.74 -17.06 -6.34
N HIS A 194 -7.54 -16.63 -5.95
CA HIS A 194 -7.03 -15.29 -6.21
C HIS A 194 -6.93 -14.99 -7.71
N ASP A 195 -6.48 -15.97 -8.50
CA ASP A 195 -6.38 -15.88 -9.97
C ASP A 195 -7.73 -16.06 -10.70
N GLY A 196 -8.84 -16.14 -9.96
CA GLY A 196 -10.18 -16.33 -10.51
C GLY A 196 -11.04 -15.06 -10.57
N SER A 197 -12.30 -15.23 -10.97
CA SER A 197 -13.29 -14.16 -11.00
C SER A 197 -13.46 -13.46 -9.64
N GLU A 198 -14.15 -12.32 -9.61
CA GLU A 198 -14.50 -11.64 -8.36
C GLU A 198 -15.22 -12.56 -7.36
N LEU A 199 -16.07 -13.47 -7.84
CA LEU A 199 -16.71 -14.50 -7.02
C LEU A 199 -15.68 -15.48 -6.42
N SER A 200 -14.69 -15.89 -7.22
CA SER A 200 -13.62 -16.77 -6.78
C SER A 200 -12.76 -16.10 -5.71
N LYS A 201 -12.44 -14.82 -5.87
CA LYS A 201 -11.74 -14.02 -4.87
C LYS A 201 -12.50 -13.93 -3.54
N GLN A 202 -13.82 -13.71 -3.59
CA GLN A 202 -14.67 -13.74 -2.39
C GLN A 202 -14.65 -15.10 -1.70
N GLN A 203 -14.70 -16.19 -2.47
CA GLN A 203 -14.59 -17.55 -1.94
C GLN A 203 -13.22 -17.78 -1.29
N GLY A 204 -12.15 -17.29 -1.92
CA GLY A 204 -10.78 -17.35 -1.38
C GLY A 204 -10.65 -16.61 -0.07
N PHE A 205 -11.23 -15.41 0.05
CA PHE A 205 -11.27 -14.66 1.29
C PHE A 205 -12.00 -15.39 2.41
N ARG A 206 -13.22 -15.89 2.16
CA ARG A 206 -13.99 -16.66 3.17
C ARG A 206 -13.23 -17.89 3.64
N LEU A 207 -12.68 -18.66 2.71
CA LEU A 207 -11.89 -19.86 2.99
C LEU A 207 -10.70 -19.55 3.93
N MET A 208 -9.99 -18.45 3.64
CA MET A 208 -8.85 -18.03 4.45
C MET A 208 -9.31 -17.49 5.81
N ALA A 209 -10.34 -16.65 5.88
CA ALA A 209 -10.85 -16.11 7.14
C ALA A 209 -11.34 -17.21 8.10
N GLU A 210 -12.07 -18.21 7.59
CA GLU A 210 -12.54 -19.36 8.38
C GLU A 210 -11.38 -20.23 8.90
N SER A 211 -10.24 -20.20 8.23
CA SER A 211 -9.06 -21.00 8.56
C SER A 211 -8.04 -20.26 9.43
N GLU A 212 -8.29 -18.99 9.80
CA GLU A 212 -7.34 -18.13 10.51
C GLU A 212 -6.99 -18.68 11.90
N GLU A 213 -7.97 -19.21 12.64
CA GLU A 213 -7.74 -19.76 13.98
C GLU A 213 -6.71 -20.90 13.95
N LYS A 214 -6.73 -21.71 12.89
CA LYS A 214 -5.88 -22.90 12.76
C LYS A 214 -4.49 -22.60 12.22
N TYR A 215 -4.37 -21.68 11.26
CA TYR A 215 -3.12 -21.43 10.53
C TYR A 215 -2.56 -20.01 10.71
N GLY A 216 -3.16 -19.19 11.57
CA GLY A 216 -2.79 -17.79 11.80
C GLY A 216 -1.41 -17.54 12.44
N SER A 217 -0.61 -18.59 12.66
CA SER A 217 0.80 -18.52 13.05
C SER A 217 1.76 -18.87 11.90
N GLN A 218 1.25 -19.26 10.72
CA GLN A 218 2.07 -19.58 9.55
C GLN A 218 2.20 -18.35 8.65
N VAL A 219 3.44 -17.93 8.38
CA VAL A 219 3.74 -16.78 7.52
C VAL A 219 3.12 -16.94 6.14
N GLU A 220 3.25 -18.14 5.56
CA GLU A 220 2.69 -18.50 4.25
C GLU A 220 1.17 -18.35 4.15
N PHE A 221 0.48 -18.59 5.27
CA PHE A 221 -0.96 -18.38 5.37
C PHE A 221 -1.29 -16.90 5.52
N LEU A 222 -0.60 -16.19 6.42
CA LEU A 222 -0.92 -14.81 6.75
C LEU A 222 -0.74 -13.85 5.57
N TRP A 223 0.33 -13.96 4.78
CA TRP A 223 0.48 -13.06 3.63
C TRP A 223 -0.58 -13.33 2.56
N ARG A 224 -1.04 -14.58 2.40
CA ARG A 224 -2.16 -14.93 1.51
C ARG A 224 -3.50 -14.44 2.04
N LEU A 225 -3.71 -14.42 3.35
CA LEU A 225 -4.88 -13.80 3.95
C LEU A 225 -4.86 -12.27 3.74
N ALA A 226 -3.71 -11.62 3.93
CA ALA A 226 -3.54 -10.20 3.63
C ALA A 226 -3.80 -9.88 2.14
N ARG A 227 -3.36 -10.75 1.22
CA ARG A 227 -3.73 -10.69 -0.19
C ARG A 227 -5.23 -10.77 -0.41
N ALA A 228 -5.91 -11.72 0.24
CA ALA A 228 -7.35 -11.87 0.11
C ALA A 228 -8.12 -10.65 0.63
N TYR A 229 -7.63 -9.99 1.69
CA TYR A 229 -8.13 -8.67 2.09
C TYR A 229 -7.95 -7.62 0.99
N GLY A 230 -6.82 -7.65 0.29
CA GLY A 230 -6.59 -6.81 -0.88
C GLY A 230 -7.59 -7.09 -2.01
N ASP A 231 -7.85 -8.36 -2.31
CA ASP A 231 -8.88 -8.73 -3.29
C ASP A 231 -10.28 -8.19 -2.90
N MET A 232 -10.63 -8.27 -1.62
CA MET A 232 -11.89 -7.71 -1.11
C MET A 232 -11.95 -6.19 -1.27
N PHE A 233 -10.84 -5.48 -1.03
CA PHE A 233 -10.76 -4.05 -1.29
C PHE A 233 -11.06 -3.70 -2.76
N ASP A 234 -10.56 -4.49 -3.71
CA ASP A 234 -10.69 -4.21 -5.14
C ASP A 234 -12.11 -4.40 -5.64
N ILE A 235 -12.81 -5.42 -5.14
CA ILE A 235 -14.16 -5.79 -5.61
C ILE A 235 -15.28 -5.05 -4.86
N THR A 236 -15.03 -4.61 -3.63
CA THR A 236 -16.01 -3.84 -2.85
C THR A 236 -16.22 -2.46 -3.48
N VAL A 237 -17.43 -1.91 -3.37
CA VAL A 237 -17.75 -0.56 -3.84
C VAL A 237 -17.87 0.42 -2.68
N ASP A 238 -18.40 -0.03 -1.55
CA ASP A 238 -18.57 0.81 -0.36
C ASP A 238 -17.22 1.26 0.21
N MET A 239 -17.07 2.56 0.44
CA MET A 239 -15.81 3.17 0.82
C MET A 239 -15.39 2.84 2.26
N GLU A 240 -16.35 2.66 3.17
CA GLU A 240 -16.07 2.32 4.56
C GLU A 240 -15.66 0.84 4.67
N GLU A 241 -16.35 -0.06 3.96
CA GLU A 241 -15.95 -1.46 3.85
C GLU A 241 -14.56 -1.60 3.21
N LYS A 242 -14.29 -0.87 2.11
CA LYS A 242 -12.94 -0.82 1.52
C LYS A 242 -11.89 -0.45 2.56
N LYS A 243 -12.12 0.63 3.30
CA LYS A 243 -11.23 1.05 4.37
C LYS A 243 -11.01 -0.03 5.40
N ASN A 244 -12.06 -0.71 5.83
CA ASN A 244 -11.96 -1.82 6.77
C ASN A 244 -11.11 -2.98 6.21
N TYR A 245 -11.31 -3.38 4.95
CA TYR A 245 -10.48 -4.42 4.34
C TYR A 245 -9.01 -4.02 4.25
N ALA A 246 -8.71 -2.79 3.86
CA ALA A 246 -7.33 -2.30 3.75
C ALA A 246 -6.62 -2.25 5.11
N ILE A 247 -7.30 -1.77 6.15
CA ILE A 247 -6.75 -1.69 7.52
C ILE A 247 -6.53 -3.09 8.09
N ASN A 248 -7.52 -3.99 7.99
CA ASN A 248 -7.40 -5.34 8.51
C ASN A 248 -6.33 -6.14 7.76
N GLY A 249 -6.33 -6.09 6.42
CA GLY A 249 -5.30 -6.72 5.61
C GLY A 249 -3.89 -6.26 5.99
N LYS A 250 -3.70 -4.95 6.21
CA LYS A 250 -2.41 -4.40 6.65
C LYS A 250 -1.99 -4.97 8.00
N ALA A 251 -2.90 -5.08 8.97
CA ALA A 251 -2.61 -5.66 10.28
C ALA A 251 -2.19 -7.14 10.19
N ILE A 252 -2.83 -7.91 9.29
CA ILE A 252 -2.45 -9.30 9.00
C ILE A 252 -1.05 -9.37 8.37
N ALA A 253 -0.75 -8.52 7.38
CA ALA A 253 0.57 -8.46 6.76
C ALA A 253 1.65 -8.06 7.78
N GLU A 254 1.35 -7.11 8.68
CA GLU A 254 2.25 -6.71 9.77
C GLU A 254 2.54 -7.87 10.72
N LYS A 255 1.51 -8.66 11.06
CA LYS A 255 1.66 -9.88 11.85
C LYS A 255 2.58 -10.88 11.16
N ALA A 256 2.44 -11.06 9.84
CA ALA A 256 3.30 -11.94 9.05
C ALA A 256 4.78 -11.48 9.10
N ILE A 257 5.04 -10.18 8.97
CA ILE A 257 6.39 -9.60 9.04
C ILE A 257 7.00 -9.78 10.43
N ARG A 258 6.20 -9.65 11.50
CA ARG A 258 6.68 -9.91 12.87
C ARG A 258 7.12 -11.35 13.09
N LEU A 259 6.51 -12.31 12.39
CA LEU A 259 6.87 -13.72 12.46
C LEU A 259 8.08 -14.03 11.58
N ASP A 260 8.17 -13.44 10.39
CA ASP A 260 9.34 -13.54 9.52
C ASP A 260 9.58 -12.25 8.73
N ALA A 261 10.60 -11.50 9.14
CA ALA A 261 11.04 -10.28 8.49
C ALA A 261 11.82 -10.52 7.17
N ARG A 262 12.04 -11.78 6.77
CA ARG A 262 12.64 -12.18 5.49
C ARG A 262 11.62 -12.61 4.45
N SER A 263 10.32 -12.57 4.77
CA SER A 263 9.26 -12.86 3.81
C SER A 263 9.04 -11.69 2.85
N ALA A 264 9.48 -11.85 1.60
CA ALA A 264 9.30 -10.85 0.54
C ALA A 264 7.81 -10.58 0.26
N ASP A 265 6.96 -11.62 0.28
CA ASP A 265 5.53 -11.49 0.02
C ASP A 265 4.80 -10.75 1.15
N SER A 266 5.19 -10.97 2.40
CA SER A 266 4.64 -10.22 3.54
C SER A 266 4.96 -8.72 3.43
N HIS A 267 6.21 -8.37 3.09
CA HIS A 267 6.61 -6.99 2.82
C HIS A 267 5.87 -6.39 1.61
N GLN A 268 5.74 -7.14 0.52
CA GLN A 268 5.00 -6.70 -0.68
C GLN A 268 3.55 -6.38 -0.33
N TRP A 269 2.83 -7.31 0.30
CA TRP A 269 1.41 -7.13 0.60
C TRP A 269 1.17 -6.03 1.63
N PHE A 270 2.06 -5.89 2.62
CA PHE A 270 2.01 -4.75 3.52
C PHE A 270 2.13 -3.41 2.78
N ALA A 271 3.08 -3.30 1.84
CA ALA A 271 3.23 -2.11 1.01
C ALA A 271 1.97 -1.85 0.17
N ILE A 272 1.46 -2.87 -0.54
CA ILE A 272 0.25 -2.75 -1.36
C ILE A 272 -0.95 -2.24 -0.55
N LEU A 273 -1.17 -2.81 0.64
CA LEU A 273 -2.24 -2.40 1.54
C LEU A 273 -2.03 -0.98 2.12
N CYS A 274 -0.78 -0.53 2.32
CA CYS A 274 -0.50 0.89 2.61
C CYS A 274 -0.93 1.80 1.45
N GLY A 275 -0.76 1.35 0.21
CA GLY A 275 -1.28 2.02 -0.98
C GLY A 275 -2.79 2.17 -0.93
N TYR A 276 -3.51 1.09 -0.63
CA TYR A 276 -4.98 1.08 -0.57
C TYR A 276 -5.54 1.99 0.52
N ILE A 277 -4.94 1.96 1.72
CA ILE A 277 -5.30 2.88 2.81
C ILE A 277 -5.14 4.33 2.33
N SER A 278 -4.12 4.62 1.52
CA SER A 278 -3.87 5.96 1.00
C SER A 278 -4.91 6.43 -0.02
N GLU A 279 -5.82 5.58 -0.50
CA GLU A 279 -6.94 6.02 -1.33
C GLU A 279 -8.11 6.53 -0.49
N VAL A 280 -8.35 5.86 0.64
CA VAL A 280 -9.55 6.00 1.46
C VAL A 280 -9.38 6.90 2.70
N GLU A 281 -8.15 7.26 3.06
CA GLU A 281 -7.84 8.01 4.28
C GLU A 281 -7.52 9.50 4.09
N SER A 282 -7.41 10.22 5.21
CA SER A 282 -6.99 11.61 5.26
C SER A 282 -5.58 11.84 4.69
N VAL A 283 -5.29 13.04 4.21
CA VAL A 283 -3.99 13.43 3.62
C VAL A 283 -2.81 13.11 4.54
N GLN A 284 -2.95 13.33 5.85
CA GLN A 284 -1.91 13.02 6.83
C GLN A 284 -1.60 11.52 6.86
N ASN A 285 -2.65 10.68 6.88
CA ASN A 285 -2.52 9.24 6.82
C ASN A 285 -1.98 8.76 5.46
N LYS A 286 -2.32 9.44 4.35
CA LYS A 286 -1.70 9.15 3.03
C LYS A 286 -0.20 9.35 3.06
N ILE A 287 0.27 10.48 3.62
CA ILE A 287 1.72 10.75 3.73
C ILE A 287 2.41 9.69 4.59
N LYS A 288 1.86 9.39 5.77
CA LYS A 288 2.41 8.36 6.67
C LYS A 288 2.51 7.00 5.99
N ASN A 289 1.45 6.57 5.30
CA ASN A 289 1.44 5.31 4.58
C ASN A 289 2.36 5.33 3.35
N GLY A 290 2.60 6.47 2.73
CA GLY A 290 3.56 6.62 1.63
C GLY A 290 5.02 6.34 2.03
N TYR A 291 5.42 6.66 3.27
CA TYR A 291 6.73 6.27 3.80
C TYR A 291 6.81 4.77 4.07
N LEU A 292 5.81 4.22 4.75
CA LEU A 292 5.73 2.79 5.05
C LEU A 292 5.69 1.94 3.77
N PHE A 293 4.97 2.42 2.76
CA PHE A 293 4.93 1.83 1.43
C PHE A 293 6.35 1.66 0.87
N LYS A 294 7.12 2.76 0.84
CA LYS A 294 8.48 2.77 0.28
C LYS A 294 9.42 1.86 1.06
N GLU A 295 9.40 1.96 2.39
CA GLU A 295 10.24 1.15 3.27
C GLU A 295 10.04 -0.35 3.06
N HIS A 296 8.79 -0.81 3.08
CA HIS A 296 8.50 -2.23 2.91
C HIS A 296 8.68 -2.68 1.46
N LEU A 297 8.42 -1.82 0.49
CA LEU A 297 8.65 -2.14 -0.92
C LEU A 297 10.15 -2.31 -1.23
N ASP A 298 11.01 -1.42 -0.71
CA ASP A 298 12.46 -1.56 -0.82
C ASP A 298 12.91 -2.88 -0.20
N LYS A 299 12.37 -3.24 0.97
CA LYS A 299 12.69 -4.50 1.61
C LYS A 299 12.26 -5.71 0.78
N ALA A 300 11.08 -5.66 0.15
CA ALA A 300 10.63 -6.70 -0.75
C ALA A 300 11.55 -6.83 -1.98
N ILE A 301 12.06 -5.70 -2.52
CA ILE A 301 13.00 -5.70 -3.66
C ILE A 301 14.34 -6.31 -3.24
N GLU A 302 14.87 -5.97 -2.06
CA GLU A 302 16.08 -6.59 -1.52
C GLU A 302 15.96 -8.11 -1.42
N LEU A 303 14.80 -8.60 -0.99
CA LEU A 303 14.54 -10.03 -0.78
C LEU A 303 14.25 -10.77 -2.09
N ARG A 304 13.65 -10.11 -3.08
CA ARG A 304 13.22 -10.73 -4.34
C ARG A 304 13.40 -9.77 -5.53
N PRO A 305 14.65 -9.51 -5.95
CA PRO A 305 14.98 -8.51 -6.96
C PRO A 305 14.56 -8.89 -8.39
N GLN A 306 13.98 -10.07 -8.59
CA GLN A 306 13.51 -10.58 -9.89
C GLN A 306 12.00 -10.52 -10.03
N ASP A 307 11.30 -9.78 -9.16
CA ASP A 307 9.86 -9.56 -9.32
C ASP A 307 9.57 -8.24 -10.04
N PRO A 308 9.04 -8.28 -11.28
CA PRO A 308 8.72 -7.07 -12.02
C PRO A 308 7.64 -6.22 -11.35
N LEU A 309 6.74 -6.83 -10.56
CA LEU A 309 5.73 -6.10 -9.80
C LEU A 309 6.37 -5.08 -8.88
N LEU A 310 7.42 -5.45 -8.15
CA LEU A 310 8.02 -4.57 -7.16
C LEU A 310 8.63 -3.31 -7.79
N TYR A 311 9.26 -3.44 -8.96
CA TYR A 311 9.78 -2.29 -9.70
C TYR A 311 8.67 -1.46 -10.35
N TYR A 312 7.61 -2.11 -10.85
CA TYR A 312 6.43 -1.38 -11.31
C TYR A 312 5.85 -0.52 -10.16
N LEU A 313 5.61 -1.12 -8.98
CA LEU A 313 5.12 -0.41 -7.79
C LEU A 313 6.05 0.75 -7.38
N LEU A 314 7.37 0.54 -7.44
CA LEU A 314 8.36 1.55 -7.08
C LEU A 314 8.37 2.69 -8.11
N GLY A 315 8.27 2.37 -9.40
CA GLY A 315 8.15 3.36 -10.47
C GLY A 315 6.91 4.24 -10.29
N ARG A 316 5.78 3.65 -9.89
CA ARG A 316 4.55 4.39 -9.60
C ARG A 316 4.68 5.31 -8.40
N TRP A 317 5.33 4.85 -7.35
CA TRP A 317 5.64 5.68 -6.19
C TRP A 317 6.55 6.85 -6.58
N CYS A 318 7.63 6.59 -7.32
CA CYS A 318 8.54 7.63 -7.80
C CYS A 318 7.82 8.66 -8.67
N TYR A 319 6.96 8.19 -9.60
CA TYR A 319 6.19 9.06 -10.46
C TYR A 319 5.24 9.93 -9.62
N ALA A 320 4.45 9.34 -8.73
CA ALA A 320 3.53 10.09 -7.85
C ALA A 320 4.27 11.15 -7.00
N VAL A 321 5.40 10.78 -6.39
CA VAL A 321 6.22 11.69 -5.57
C VAL A 321 6.87 12.80 -6.43
N SER A 322 7.21 12.53 -7.68
CA SER A 322 7.75 13.54 -8.60
C SER A 322 6.71 14.60 -8.97
N GLN A 323 5.43 14.23 -9.03
CA GLN A 323 4.33 15.12 -9.40
C GLN A 323 3.82 16.01 -8.24
N LEU A 324 4.35 15.85 -7.03
CA LEU A 324 3.97 16.68 -5.88
C LEU A 324 4.30 18.16 -6.10
N SER A 325 3.29 19.00 -5.89
CA SER A 325 3.42 20.45 -5.90
C SER A 325 4.30 20.93 -4.74
N TRP A 326 4.84 22.15 -4.89
CA TRP A 326 5.64 22.79 -3.84
C TRP A 326 4.88 22.90 -2.50
N ILE A 327 3.57 23.16 -2.55
CA ILE A 327 2.72 23.28 -1.36
C ILE A 327 2.59 21.91 -0.66
N GLU A 328 2.29 20.84 -1.41
CA GLU A 328 2.19 19.49 -0.86
C GLU A 328 3.52 19.04 -0.22
N ARG A 329 4.64 19.31 -0.89
CA ARG A 329 5.98 19.05 -0.33
C ARG A 329 6.20 19.79 0.98
N LYS A 330 5.79 21.06 1.05
CA LYS A 330 5.96 21.87 2.27
C LYS A 330 5.13 21.34 3.43
N VAL A 331 3.88 20.94 3.19
CA VAL A 331 3.00 20.33 4.21
C VAL A 331 3.61 19.01 4.72
N ALA A 332 4.07 18.16 3.80
CA ALA A 332 4.76 16.92 4.16
C ALA A 332 6.02 17.18 4.98
N THR A 333 6.79 18.24 4.64
CA THR A 333 7.95 18.65 5.44
C THR A 333 7.57 19.04 6.87
N THR A 334 6.52 19.85 7.02
CA THR A 334 6.12 20.36 8.34
C THR A 334 5.61 19.26 9.27
N LEU A 335 4.95 18.23 8.73
CA LEU A 335 4.35 17.16 9.52
C LEU A 335 5.31 15.98 9.76
N PHE A 336 6.20 15.70 8.80
CA PHE A 336 6.99 14.46 8.79
C PHE A 336 8.50 14.68 8.59
N GLY A 337 8.99 15.92 8.56
CA GLY A 337 10.42 16.22 8.44
C GLY A 337 10.88 16.32 6.98
N ASN A 338 11.67 15.38 6.48
CA ASN A 338 12.13 15.42 5.09
C ASN A 338 11.15 14.63 4.19
N PRO A 339 10.37 15.29 3.33
CA PRO A 339 9.41 14.61 2.46
C PRO A 339 10.15 13.66 1.52
N PRO A 340 9.54 12.54 1.13
CA PRO A 340 10.14 11.69 0.12
C PRO A 340 10.33 12.52 -1.15
N SER A 341 11.51 12.41 -1.73
CA SER A 341 11.84 13.01 -3.02
C SER A 341 12.06 11.89 -4.02
N ALA A 342 11.49 12.05 -5.21
CA ALA A 342 11.72 11.20 -6.35
C ALA A 342 11.58 12.02 -7.63
N THR A 343 12.18 11.53 -8.70
CA THR A 343 12.23 12.16 -10.02
C THR A 343 11.50 11.30 -11.05
N VAL A 344 11.07 11.94 -12.14
CA VAL A 344 10.52 11.23 -13.30
C VAL A 344 11.54 10.25 -13.90
N GLN A 345 12.83 10.57 -13.82
CA GLN A 345 13.90 9.70 -14.31
C GLN A 345 14.01 8.40 -13.49
N GLU A 346 13.91 8.48 -12.16
CA GLU A 346 13.87 7.29 -11.29
C GLU A 346 12.62 6.45 -11.56
N ALA A 347 11.46 7.09 -11.77
CA ALA A 347 10.25 6.38 -12.15
C ALA A 347 10.44 5.59 -13.45
N LEU A 348 10.95 6.26 -14.49
CA LEU A 348 11.24 5.65 -15.78
C LEU A 348 12.19 4.45 -15.66
N GLN A 349 13.28 4.58 -14.90
CA GLN A 349 14.24 3.49 -14.69
C GLN A 349 13.59 2.26 -14.07
N ASN A 350 12.71 2.46 -13.08
CA ASN A 350 12.00 1.34 -12.43
C ASN A 350 11.00 0.67 -13.38
N PHE A 351 10.24 1.44 -14.16
CA PHE A 351 9.33 0.85 -15.15
C PHE A 351 10.07 0.08 -16.26
N LEU A 352 11.21 0.60 -16.72
CA LEU A 352 12.08 -0.12 -17.66
C LEU A 352 12.70 -1.37 -17.03
N LYS A 353 13.00 -1.35 -15.72
CA LYS A 353 13.48 -2.54 -15.01
C LYS A 353 12.41 -3.64 -14.94
N ALA A 354 11.14 -3.27 -14.77
CA ALA A 354 10.03 -4.22 -14.85
C ALA A 354 9.97 -4.88 -16.24
N GLU A 355 10.13 -4.12 -17.33
CA GLU A 355 10.20 -4.65 -18.70
C GLU A 355 11.46 -5.50 -18.97
N GLU A 356 12.59 -5.15 -18.37
CA GLU A 356 13.82 -5.95 -18.48
C GLU A 356 13.63 -7.34 -17.88
N ILE A 357 12.95 -7.41 -16.73
CA ILE A 357 12.67 -8.68 -16.04
C ILE A 357 11.57 -9.47 -16.75
N HIS A 358 10.52 -8.79 -17.20
CA HIS A 358 9.39 -9.40 -17.90
C HIS A 358 8.95 -8.51 -19.08
N PRO A 359 9.43 -8.80 -20.31
CA PRO A 359 9.03 -8.04 -21.49
C PRO A 359 7.52 -8.13 -21.75
N GLY A 360 6.88 -6.98 -21.97
CA GLY A 360 5.42 -6.89 -22.09
C GLY A 360 4.71 -7.06 -20.75
N TYR A 361 5.34 -6.61 -19.66
CA TYR A 361 4.87 -6.86 -18.29
C TYR A 361 3.41 -6.47 -18.08
N SER A 362 3.06 -5.23 -18.41
CA SER A 362 1.66 -4.78 -18.38
C SER A 362 1.42 -3.60 -19.32
N LYS A 363 0.18 -3.48 -19.81
CA LYS A 363 -0.24 -2.34 -20.61
C LYS A 363 -0.06 -1.02 -19.87
N TYR A 364 -0.44 -1.00 -18.60
CA TYR A 364 -0.34 0.17 -17.74
C TYR A 364 1.12 0.58 -17.47
N ASN A 365 2.06 -0.37 -17.46
CA ASN A 365 3.48 -0.08 -17.39
C ASN A 365 3.96 0.71 -18.61
N TYR A 366 3.57 0.31 -19.83
CA TYR A 366 3.89 1.09 -21.04
C TYR A 366 3.28 2.49 -21.02
N VAL A 367 2.04 2.64 -20.53
CA VAL A 367 1.42 3.98 -20.35
C VAL A 367 2.26 4.85 -19.41
N TYR A 368 2.74 4.30 -18.30
CA TYR A 368 3.62 5.06 -17.40
C TYR A 368 4.98 5.39 -18.01
N ILE A 369 5.59 4.47 -18.77
CA ILE A 369 6.83 4.75 -19.49
C ILE A 369 6.61 5.89 -20.49
N ALA A 370 5.49 5.89 -21.22
CA ALA A 370 5.13 6.96 -22.14
C ALA A 370 4.95 8.31 -21.41
N LYS A 371 4.22 8.31 -20.28
CA LYS A 371 4.07 9.50 -19.41
C LYS A 371 5.43 10.05 -18.97
N CYS A 372 6.33 9.18 -18.50
CA CYS A 372 7.66 9.60 -18.07
C CYS A 372 8.49 10.20 -19.21
N TYR A 373 8.47 9.57 -20.40
CA TYR A 373 9.18 10.13 -21.56
C TYR A 373 8.61 11.47 -21.99
N LYS A 374 7.28 11.64 -21.93
CA LYS A 374 6.63 12.92 -22.22
C LYS A 374 7.08 14.01 -21.25
N ASP A 375 7.05 13.72 -19.95
CA ASP A 375 7.46 14.65 -18.90
C ASP A 375 8.96 15.03 -18.99
N LEU A 376 9.78 14.14 -19.55
CA LEU A 376 11.20 14.39 -19.86
C LEU A 376 11.42 15.09 -21.22
N GLY A 377 10.35 15.46 -21.94
CA GLY A 377 10.41 16.10 -23.25
C GLY A 377 10.81 15.18 -24.41
N GLN A 378 10.86 13.87 -24.19
CA GLN A 378 11.26 12.87 -25.19
C GLN A 378 10.05 12.34 -25.97
N ASN A 379 9.34 13.24 -26.67
CA ASN A 379 8.04 12.97 -27.31
C ASN A 379 8.05 11.80 -28.31
N ILE A 380 9.14 11.61 -29.06
CA ILE A 380 9.26 10.48 -30.00
C ILE A 380 9.24 9.15 -29.25
N LYS A 381 9.95 9.04 -28.13
CA LYS A 381 9.94 7.83 -27.31
C LYS A 381 8.60 7.64 -26.62
N ALA A 382 8.00 8.73 -26.12
CA ALA A 382 6.66 8.68 -25.53
C ALA A 382 5.65 8.09 -26.52
N MET A 383 5.61 8.59 -27.77
CA MET A 383 4.70 8.09 -28.81
C MET A 383 4.94 6.61 -29.12
N ARG A 384 6.21 6.18 -29.22
CA ARG A 384 6.53 4.75 -29.43
C ARG A 384 5.98 3.85 -28.32
N TYR A 385 6.00 4.30 -27.07
CA TYR A 385 5.43 3.55 -25.96
C TYR A 385 3.90 3.64 -25.91
N CYS A 386 3.30 4.74 -26.38
CA CYS A 386 1.86 4.82 -26.62
C CYS A 386 1.42 3.77 -27.65
N ASP A 387 2.10 3.69 -28.80
CA ASP A 387 1.82 2.70 -29.84
C ASP A 387 1.96 1.26 -29.32
N ALA A 388 3.00 1.01 -28.52
CA ALA A 388 3.23 -0.27 -27.87
C ALA A 388 2.09 -0.61 -26.87
N ALA A 389 1.63 0.35 -26.08
CA ALA A 389 0.50 0.18 -25.17
C ALA A 389 -0.81 -0.10 -25.94
N SER A 390 -1.08 0.64 -27.02
CA SER A 390 -2.25 0.43 -27.89
C SER A 390 -2.27 -0.94 -28.57
N SER A 391 -1.10 -1.54 -28.79
CA SER A 391 -0.96 -2.86 -29.39
C SER A 391 -1.30 -4.01 -28.42
N ILE A 392 -1.40 -3.75 -27.11
CA ILE A 392 -1.81 -4.74 -26.12
C ILE A 392 -3.34 -4.81 -26.05
N VAL A 393 -3.88 -6.02 -26.18
CA VAL A 393 -5.32 -6.29 -26.09
C VAL A 393 -5.79 -6.16 -24.64
N SER A 394 -6.86 -5.40 -24.43
CA SER A 394 -7.44 -5.20 -23.10
C SER A 394 -8.36 -6.35 -22.72
N VAL A 395 -8.04 -7.01 -21.61
CA VAL A 395 -8.82 -8.15 -21.09
C VAL A 395 -9.24 -7.95 -19.64
N SER A 396 -8.54 -7.08 -18.93
CA SER A 396 -8.68 -6.86 -17.50
C SER A 396 -9.13 -5.42 -17.21
N LYS A 397 -9.73 -5.15 -16.03
CA LYS A 397 -10.13 -3.77 -15.69
C LYS A 397 -8.96 -2.77 -15.66
N GLU A 398 -7.73 -3.18 -15.32
CA GLU A 398 -6.54 -2.29 -15.47
C GLU A 398 -6.22 -2.02 -16.91
N ASP A 399 -6.36 -3.00 -17.82
CA ASP A 399 -6.11 -2.71 -19.23
C ASP A 399 -7.09 -1.65 -19.74
N TYR A 400 -8.36 -1.74 -19.36
CA TYR A 400 -9.36 -0.72 -19.69
C TYR A 400 -9.08 0.62 -19.00
N ALA A 401 -8.57 0.62 -17.76
CA ALA A 401 -8.10 1.84 -17.12
C ALA A 401 -6.86 2.41 -17.83
N ALA A 402 -5.98 1.55 -18.35
CA ALA A 402 -4.79 1.92 -19.12
C ALA A 402 -5.20 2.61 -20.41
N ASP A 403 -6.21 2.06 -21.11
CA ASP A 403 -6.76 2.64 -22.33
C ASP A 403 -7.25 4.06 -22.09
N LYS A 404 -8.04 4.27 -21.03
CA LYS A 404 -8.55 5.61 -20.70
C LYS A 404 -7.40 6.60 -20.44
N ASP A 405 -6.38 6.18 -19.71
CA ASP A 405 -5.21 7.02 -19.43
C ASP A 405 -4.36 7.26 -20.69
N LEU A 406 -4.26 6.26 -21.57
CA LEU A 406 -3.56 6.32 -22.84
C LEU A 406 -4.24 7.29 -23.82
N GLU A 407 -5.58 7.23 -23.93
CA GLU A 407 -6.37 8.17 -24.72
C GLU A 407 -6.14 9.62 -24.27
N GLY A 408 -6.15 9.85 -22.95
CA GLY A 408 -5.83 11.16 -22.37
C GLY A 408 -4.40 11.61 -22.68
N LEU A 409 -3.44 10.69 -22.61
CA LEU A 409 -2.04 10.97 -22.94
C LEU A 409 -1.88 11.33 -24.42
N LEU A 410 -2.44 10.55 -25.33
CA LEU A 410 -2.41 10.80 -26.77
C LEU A 410 -3.01 12.16 -27.13
N SER A 411 -4.20 12.46 -26.59
CA SER A 411 -4.86 13.77 -26.79
C SER A 411 -3.98 14.94 -26.36
N SER A 412 -3.22 14.76 -25.28
CA SER A 412 -2.32 15.78 -24.74
C SER A 412 -0.96 15.90 -25.46
N MET A 413 -0.72 15.10 -26.50
CA MET A 413 0.48 15.13 -27.35
C MET A 413 0.19 15.66 -28.76
N GLU A 414 -1.08 15.81 -29.13
CA GLU A 414 -1.53 16.40 -30.41
C GLU A 414 -1.51 17.95 -30.40
N HIS A 415 -1.22 18.54 -29.23
CA HIS A 415 -1.06 19.98 -28.99
C HIS A 415 0.36 20.27 -28.50
#